data_AF-A0A235HZ30-F1
#
_entry.id   AF-A0A235HZ30-F1
#
_cell.length_a   1.000
_cell.length_b   1.000
_cell.length_c   1.000
_cell.angle_alpha   90.00
_cell.angle_beta   90.00
_cell.angle_gamma   90.00
#
_symmetry.space_group_name_H-M   'P 1'
#
loop_
_entity.id
_entity.type
_entity.pdbx_description
1 polymer ?
#
loop_
_entity_poly.entity_id
_entity_poly.type
_entity_poly.pdbx_seq_one_letter_code
_entity_poly.pdbx_strand_id
1 'polypeptide(L)' 'MTQRPNPSNEIHHVGFPEGQLLGNGASAQECAEISAAYLQGKPLPVSDNEVVNRINDRLTETSGYGQYSDWGKSND' A
#
# COMPACT_ATOMS: atom_id res chain seq x y z
N MET A 1 12.99 -19.80 19.93
CA MET A 1 11.64 -19.64 19.35
C MET A 1 11.82 -18.92 18.03
N THR A 2 11.51 -19.61 16.93
CA THR A 2 11.66 -19.15 15.54
C THR A 2 10.86 -17.88 15.33
N GLN A 3 11.53 -16.79 14.93
CA GLN A 3 10.88 -15.59 14.40
C GLN A 3 10.01 -16.05 13.23
N ARG A 4 8.69 -16.08 13.44
CA ARG A 4 7.74 -16.28 12.34
C ARG A 4 7.99 -15.12 11.37
N PRO A 5 8.27 -15.37 10.09
CA PRO A 5 8.27 -14.27 9.12
C PRO A 5 6.89 -13.59 9.25
N ASN A 6 6.87 -12.25 9.34
CA ASN A 6 5.63 -11.49 9.29
C ASN A 6 4.76 -12.11 8.19
N PRO A 7 3.47 -12.36 8.46
CA PRO A 7 2.59 -12.94 7.44
C PRO A 7 2.78 -12.10 6.19
N SER A 8 3.38 -12.71 5.16
CA SER A 8 3.55 -12.08 3.86
C SER A 8 2.13 -11.69 3.50
N ASN A 9 1.91 -10.38 3.41
CA ASN A 9 0.58 -9.85 3.19
C ASN A 9 0.16 -10.51 1.87
N GLU A 10 -0.80 -11.45 1.90
CA GLU A 10 -1.26 -12.18 0.71
C GLU A 10 -2.14 -11.25 -0.14
N ILE A 11 -1.65 -10.02 -0.38
CA ILE A 11 -2.27 -8.95 -1.16
C ILE A 11 -2.28 -9.28 -2.65
N HIS A 12 -1.81 -10.47 -3.03
CA HIS A 12 -1.69 -10.94 -4.40
C HIS A 12 -3.06 -11.15 -5.09
N HIS A 13 -4.18 -10.96 -4.39
CA HIS A 13 -5.51 -11.03 -5.01
C HIS A 13 -5.85 -9.80 -5.86
N VAL A 14 -5.26 -8.63 -5.59
CA VAL A 14 -5.55 -7.39 -6.32
C VAL A 14 -4.27 -6.86 -6.95
N GLY A 15 -4.26 -6.73 -8.28
CA GLY A 15 -3.12 -6.17 -9.00
C GLY A 15 -2.85 -4.72 -8.62
N PHE A 16 -1.58 -4.31 -8.64
CA PHE A 16 -1.19 -2.93 -8.36
C PHE A 16 -1.71 -1.97 -9.44
N PRO A 17 -2.43 -0.87 -9.09
CA PRO A 17 -3.13 -0.01 -10.04
C PRO A 17 -2.22 1.04 -10.69
N GLU A 18 -1.04 0.63 -11.19
CA GLU A 18 -0.04 1.52 -11.80
C GLU A 18 -0.62 2.43 -12.89
N GLY A 19 -1.42 1.86 -13.81
CA GLY A 19 -2.05 2.63 -14.89
C GLY A 19 -3.04 3.68 -14.39
N GLN A 20 -3.71 3.46 -13.25
CA GLN A 20 -4.60 4.44 -12.66
C GLN A 20 -3.82 5.57 -11.99
N LEU A 21 -2.69 5.26 -11.33
CA LEU A 21 -1.84 6.27 -10.70
C LEU A 21 -1.23 7.20 -11.76
N LEU A 22 -0.54 6.63 -12.75
CA LEU A 22 0.09 7.40 -13.82
C LEU A 22 -0.94 8.17 -14.66
N GLY A 23 -2.09 7.54 -14.96
CA GLY A 23 -3.18 8.17 -15.72
C GLY A 23 -3.89 9.31 -15.00
N ASN A 24 -3.78 9.39 -13.66
CA ASN A 24 -4.37 10.46 -12.85
C ASN A 24 -3.33 11.48 -12.36
N GLY A 25 -2.13 11.49 -12.94
CA GLY A 25 -1.13 12.53 -12.69
C GLY A 25 -0.15 12.22 -11.56
N ALA A 26 -0.06 10.97 -11.09
CA ALA A 26 1.09 10.56 -10.28
C ALA A 26 2.35 10.57 -11.16
N SER A 27 3.46 11.06 -10.61
CA SER A 27 4.76 10.88 -11.24
C SER A 27 5.18 9.40 -11.23
N ALA A 28 6.08 9.01 -12.14
CA ALA A 28 6.67 7.68 -12.12
C ALA A 28 7.38 7.37 -10.78
N GLN A 29 7.95 8.39 -10.15
CA GLN A 29 8.59 8.28 -8.85
C GLN A 29 7.58 8.00 -7.74
N GLU A 30 6.50 8.78 -7.65
CA GLU A 30 5.41 8.52 -6.68
C GLU A 30 4.79 7.14 -6.89
N CYS A 31 4.59 6.73 -8.14
CA CYS A 31 4.04 5.42 -8.45
C CYS A 31 4.98 4.29 -7.96
N ALA A 32 6.30 4.45 -8.13
CA ALA A 32 7.29 3.52 -7.61
C ALA A 32 7.32 3.49 -6.08
N GLU A 33 7.17 4.63 -5.41
CA GLU A 33 7.11 4.72 -3.95
C GLU A 33 5.86 4.03 -3.38
N ILE A 34 4.70 4.28 -3.99
CA ILE A 34 3.43 3.62 -3.63
C ILE A 34 3.54 2.11 -3.88
N SER A 35 4.11 1.68 -5.02
CA SER A 35 4.32 0.26 -5.32
C SER A 35 5.26 -0.41 -4.32
N ALA A 36 6.33 0.26 -3.94
CA ALA A 36 7.29 -0.26 -2.97
C ALA A 36 6.66 -0.38 -1.58
N ALA A 37 5.88 0.63 -1.16
CA ALA A 37 5.10 0.56 0.07
C ALA A 37 4.14 -0.64 0.02
N TYR A 38 3.34 -0.73 -1.04
CA TYR A 38 2.36 -1.80 -1.29
C TYR A 38 2.97 -3.20 -1.17
N LEU A 39 4.09 -3.46 -1.84
CA LEU A 39 4.76 -4.76 -1.78
C LEU A 39 5.36 -5.08 -0.39
N GLN A 40 5.73 -4.05 0.37
CA GLN A 40 6.32 -4.18 1.70
C GLN A 40 5.27 -4.22 2.82
N GLY A 41 3.99 -3.99 2.53
CA GLY A 41 2.92 -3.91 3.54
C GLY A 41 3.03 -2.68 4.45
N LYS A 42 3.74 -1.63 4.03
CA LYS A 42 3.91 -0.36 4.75
C LYS A 42 2.78 0.62 4.45
N PRO A 43 2.46 1.58 5.33
CA PRO A 43 1.51 2.64 5.01
C PRO A 43 1.80 3.28 3.65
N LEU A 44 0.78 3.43 2.80
CA LEU A 44 0.95 4.07 1.49
C LEU A 44 1.28 5.56 1.70
N PRO A 45 2.22 6.13 0.92
CA PRO A 45 2.57 7.53 1.04
C PRO A 45 1.40 8.43 0.63
N VAL A 46 1.27 9.57 1.31
CA VAL A 46 0.33 10.63 0.95
C VAL A 46 0.94 11.43 -0.20
N SER A 47 0.16 11.63 -1.25
CA SER A 47 0.50 12.48 -2.39
C SER A 47 -0.22 13.83 -2.25
N ASP A 48 0.29 14.87 -2.91
CA ASP A 48 -0.42 16.15 -3.06
C ASP A 48 -1.64 16.04 -3.99
N ASN A 49 -1.75 14.93 -4.72
CA ASN A 49 -2.86 14.65 -5.62
C ASN A 49 -3.98 13.88 -4.90
N GLU A 50 -5.11 14.56 -4.68
CA GLU A 50 -6.29 14.01 -4.01
C GLU A 50 -6.83 12.73 -4.68
N VAL A 51 -6.69 12.62 -6.01
CA VAL A 51 -7.13 11.44 -6.76
C VAL A 51 -6.23 10.25 -6.48
N VAL A 52 -4.92 10.48 -6.38
CA VAL A 52 -3.94 9.45 -6.02
C VAL A 52 -4.20 8.95 -4.60
N ASN A 53 -4.45 9.86 -3.65
CA ASN A 53 -4.80 9.46 -2.28
C ASN A 53 -6.06 8.60 -2.24
N ARG A 54 -7.10 8.97 -2.98
CA ARG A 54 -8.32 8.15 -3.07
C ARG A 54 -8.09 6.78 -3.71
N ILE A 55 -7.16 6.67 -4.67
CA ILE A 55 -6.75 5.36 -5.24
C ILE A 55 -6.03 4.54 -4.17
N ASN A 56 -5.13 5.15 -3.39
CA ASN A 56 -4.42 4.51 -2.28
C ASN A 56 -5.39 4.03 -1.19
N ASP A 57 -6.39 4.83 -0.84
CA ASP A 57 -7.44 4.45 0.13
C ASP A 57 -8.21 3.23 -0.36
N ARG A 58 -8.66 3.24 -1.61
CA ARG A 58 -9.36 2.10 -2.21
C ARG A 58 -8.48 0.86 -2.31
N LEU A 59 -7.20 1.03 -2.65
CA LEU A 59 -6.23 -0.05 -2.65
C LEU A 59 -6.12 -0.64 -1.23
N THR A 60 -6.22 0.22 -0.21
CA THR A 60 -6.18 -0.20 1.18
C THR A 60 -7.43 -1.00 1.58
N GLU A 61 -8.61 -0.48 1.27
CA GLU A 61 -9.89 -1.11 1.59
C GLU A 61 -10.11 -2.45 0.85
N THR A 62 -9.78 -2.50 -0.45
CA THR A 62 -10.11 -3.66 -1.31
C THR A 62 -9.14 -4.82 -1.18
N SER A 63 -7.88 -4.53 -0.88
CA SER A 63 -6.85 -5.56 -0.83
C SER A 63 -6.60 -6.10 0.58
N GLY A 64 -7.31 -5.57 1.59
CA GLY A 64 -7.04 -5.88 2.99
C GLY A 64 -5.70 -5.31 3.48
N TYR A 65 -5.08 -4.45 2.68
CA TYR A 65 -3.91 -3.66 3.08
C TYR A 65 -4.17 -2.97 4.42
N GLY A 66 -3.19 -2.97 5.33
CA GLY A 66 -3.37 -2.33 6.63
C GLY A 66 -4.22 -3.09 7.66
N GLN A 67 -4.98 -4.14 7.28
CA GLN A 67 -5.74 -4.97 8.24
C GLN A 67 -4.81 -5.83 9.13
N TYR A 68 -3.67 -6.26 8.59
CA TYR A 68 -2.63 -7.02 9.29
C TYR A 68 -1.33 -6.25 9.50
N SER A 69 -1.27 -4.98 9.10
CA SER A 69 -0.10 -4.16 9.35
C SER A 69 -0.02 -3.87 10.86
N ASP A 70 0.69 -4.76 11.57
CA ASP A 70 1.18 -4.57 12.94
C ASP A 70 2.19 -3.40 13.04
N TRP A 71 2.40 -2.69 11.93
CA TRP A 71 3.15 -1.45 11.83
C TRP A 71 2.37 -0.29 12.47
N GLY A 72 2.51 -0.16 13.79
CA GLY A 72 1.96 0.96 14.57
C GLY A 72 1.05 0.56 15.72
N LYS A 73 0.81 -0.74 15.98
CA LYS A 73 0.27 -1.15 17.27
C LYS A 73 1.40 -1.09 18.30
N SER A 74 1.58 0.10 18.88
CA SER A 74 2.20 0.21 20.20
C SER A 74 1.46 -0.75 21.13
N ASN A 75 2.16 -1.81 21.49
CA ASN A 75 1.75 -2.74 22.53
C ASN A 75 1.75 -1.95 23.85
N ASP A 76 0.57 -1.50 24.28
CA ASP A 76 0.34 -1.01 25.65
C ASP A 76 0.66 -2.13 26.66
#